data_AF-A0A7X0BQ65-F1
#
_entry.id   AF-A0A7X0BQ65-F1
#
_cell.length_a   1.000
_cell.length_b   1.000
_cell.length_c   1.000
_cell.angle_alpha   90.00
_cell.angle_beta   90.00
_cell.angle_gamma   90.00
#
_symmetry.space_group_name_H-M   'P 1'
#
loop_
_entity.id
_entity.type
_entity.pdbx_description
1 polymer ?
#
loop_
_entity_poly.entity_id
_entity_poly.type
_entity_poly.pdbx_seq_one_letter_code
_entity_poly.pdbx_strand_id
1 'polypeptide(L)'
;MKKLSLLAAGLGLAFSAGQAAAWSQPTHKNIVKDALAFMNSANASAEMRRAYQFYVGAAGSEARAGEILGQAAYDVDDFKDTRLGGWWVGYEYAPVWNAAASLVNYTSYWHFINMGRQGDSHGNDRGGYDYRYHKVDGGISDVDWYAMVYLYNRGLKTEDYNSTEAHYRQGSRSNWDEHYGDFQVAAFQPIDNLAKYWFDQFKAAPSLQTIGFALHATGDVAQPHHTWITSANGHSSWEGWVDDHYASEQLNNPVAVANLVSQYDARKPVRDLLTQTAQVAYQHPEPLYDSSYDTRLRVAKELIPQSIALTVSVLTKGANHFYGQGGL
;
A
#
# COMPACT_ATOMS: atom_id res chain seq x y z
N MET A 1 48.40 -5.57 14.82
CA MET A 1 47.87 -4.46 14.00
C MET A 1 47.48 -4.93 12.59
N LYS A 2 46.52 -5.87 12.46
CA LYS A 2 45.98 -6.35 11.16
C LYS A 2 44.51 -6.79 11.22
N LYS A 3 43.76 -6.35 12.24
CA LYS A 3 42.32 -6.71 12.42
C LYS A 3 41.37 -5.51 12.51
N LEU A 4 41.90 -4.29 12.38
CA LEU A 4 41.11 -3.05 12.45
C LEU A 4 40.84 -2.41 11.08
N SER A 5 41.35 -2.99 10.00
CA SER A 5 41.26 -2.40 8.64
C SER A 5 40.08 -2.92 7.80
N LEU A 6 39.27 -3.86 8.33
CA LEU A 6 38.10 -4.40 7.62
C LEU A 6 36.78 -3.71 7.98
N LEU A 7 36.73 -2.88 9.03
CA LEU A 7 35.52 -2.12 9.38
C LEU A 7 35.40 -0.76 8.65
N ALA A 8 36.48 -0.26 8.06
CA ALA A 8 36.51 1.07 7.44
C ALA A 8 36.25 1.07 5.92
N ALA A 9 36.13 -0.10 5.28
CA ALA A 9 35.92 -0.22 3.83
C ALA A 9 34.43 -0.25 3.42
N GLY A 10 33.49 -0.26 4.35
CA GLY A 10 32.04 -0.32 4.06
C GLY A 10 31.32 1.03 3.99
N LEU A 11 32.00 2.16 4.23
CA LEU A 11 31.37 3.47 4.46
C LEU A 11 31.36 4.41 3.24
N GLY A 12 31.67 3.91 2.04
CA GLY A 12 31.96 4.75 0.87
C GLY A 12 31.00 4.67 -0.32
N LEU A 13 29.84 4.01 -0.22
CA LEU A 13 28.92 3.82 -1.36
C LEU A 13 27.44 4.07 -1.03
N ALA A 14 27.14 5.09 -0.20
CA ALA A 14 25.78 5.58 -0.05
C ALA A 14 25.46 6.62 -1.14
N PHE A 15 25.30 6.16 -2.38
CA PHE A 15 24.65 6.92 -3.44
C PHE A 15 23.16 6.56 -3.47
N SER A 16 22.31 7.55 -3.24
CA SER A 16 20.93 7.63 -3.74
C SER A 16 20.01 6.42 -3.52
N ALA A 17 19.91 5.89 -2.30
CA ALA A 17 18.80 5.00 -1.95
C ALA A 17 17.54 5.87 -1.76
N GLY A 18 16.69 5.95 -2.81
CA GLY A 18 15.35 6.52 -2.69
C GLY A 18 14.53 5.71 -1.69
N GLN A 19 13.69 6.39 -0.91
CA GLN A 19 12.80 5.79 0.08
C GLN A 19 11.82 4.85 -0.62
N ALA A 20 11.77 3.56 -0.25
CA ALA A 20 10.70 2.66 -0.65
C ALA A 20 9.52 2.94 0.28
N ALA A 21 8.59 3.78 -0.17
CA ALA A 21 7.29 3.87 0.44
C ALA A 21 6.35 2.93 -0.35
N ALA A 22 5.08 2.95 -0.05
CA ALA A 22 4.09 2.71 -1.08
C ALA A 22 4.20 3.70 -2.24
N TRP A 23 3.25 3.73 -3.20
CA TRP A 23 3.10 4.93 -4.03
C TRP A 23 3.34 6.15 -3.17
N SER A 24 4.14 7.12 -3.61
CA SER A 24 4.58 8.17 -2.68
C SER A 24 3.38 8.76 -1.95
N GLN A 25 3.54 9.14 -0.68
CA GLN A 25 2.42 9.68 0.10
C GLN A 25 1.63 10.78 -0.66
N PRO A 26 2.27 11.70 -1.42
CA PRO A 26 1.57 12.62 -2.32
C PRO A 26 0.70 11.94 -3.39
N THR A 27 1.16 10.84 -3.99
CA THR A 27 0.43 10.05 -4.98
C THR A 27 -0.85 9.47 -4.39
N HIS A 28 -0.82 8.86 -3.21
CA HIS A 28 -2.06 8.40 -2.53
C HIS A 28 -3.06 9.53 -2.33
N LYS A 29 -2.59 10.68 -1.84
CA LYS A 29 -3.43 11.87 -1.64
C LYS A 29 -4.06 12.36 -2.94
N ASN A 30 -3.30 12.38 -4.03
CA ASN A 30 -3.79 12.83 -5.33
C ASN A 30 -4.83 11.88 -5.92
N ILE A 31 -4.61 10.56 -5.84
CA ILE A 31 -5.59 9.54 -6.27
C ILE A 31 -6.95 9.76 -5.60
N VAL A 32 -6.97 10.02 -4.29
CA VAL A 32 -8.23 10.26 -3.54
C VAL A 32 -8.91 11.55 -3.97
N LYS A 33 -8.15 12.62 -4.17
CA LYS A 33 -8.69 13.90 -4.65
C LYS A 33 -9.27 13.79 -6.06
N ASP A 34 -8.59 13.07 -6.95
CA ASP A 34 -9.05 12.82 -8.31
C ASP A 34 -10.29 11.94 -8.35
N ALA A 35 -10.40 10.96 -7.45
CA ALA A 35 -11.62 10.16 -7.30
C ALA A 35 -12.83 11.02 -6.90
N LEU A 36 -12.68 11.92 -5.92
CA LEU A 36 -13.75 12.86 -5.54
C LEU A 36 -14.15 13.77 -6.69
N ALA A 37 -13.17 14.34 -7.40
CA ALA A 37 -13.42 15.19 -8.56
C ALA A 37 -14.16 14.41 -9.66
N PHE A 38 -13.76 13.16 -9.92
CA PHE A 38 -14.44 12.29 -10.88
C PHE A 38 -15.90 12.04 -10.48
N MET A 39 -16.18 11.79 -9.20
CA MET A 39 -17.55 11.54 -8.70
C MET A 39 -18.48 12.77 -8.81
N ASN A 40 -17.93 13.97 -9.02
CA ASN A 40 -18.66 15.20 -9.31
C ASN A 40 -18.71 15.55 -10.82
N SER A 41 -18.14 14.70 -11.68
CA SER A 41 -18.01 14.99 -13.11
C SER A 41 -19.26 14.62 -13.92
N ALA A 42 -19.27 15.02 -15.20
CA ALA A 42 -20.31 14.61 -16.15
C ALA A 42 -20.37 13.08 -16.35
N ASN A 43 -19.25 12.38 -16.18
CA ASN A 43 -19.14 10.93 -16.33
C ASN A 43 -19.61 10.14 -15.09
N ALA A 44 -19.87 10.82 -13.97
CA ALA A 44 -20.31 10.18 -12.73
C ALA A 44 -21.75 9.68 -12.84
N SER A 45 -21.98 8.44 -12.42
CA SER A 45 -23.32 7.89 -12.23
C SER A 45 -24.08 8.63 -11.11
N ALA A 46 -25.40 8.47 -11.06
CA ALA A 46 -26.20 9.06 -9.98
C ALA A 46 -25.79 8.55 -8.58
N GLU A 47 -25.32 7.30 -8.51
CA GLU A 47 -24.82 6.68 -7.28
C GLU A 47 -23.49 7.29 -6.84
N MET A 48 -22.55 7.47 -7.77
CA MET A 48 -21.27 8.14 -7.51
C MET A 48 -21.49 9.59 -7.06
N ARG A 49 -22.41 10.32 -7.69
CA ARG A 49 -22.75 11.70 -7.28
C ARG A 49 -23.37 11.76 -5.88
N ARG A 50 -24.17 10.77 -5.50
CA ARG A 50 -24.72 10.66 -4.14
C ARG A 50 -23.62 10.40 -3.12
N ALA A 51 -22.69 9.51 -3.45
CA ALA A 51 -21.52 9.25 -2.61
C ALA A 51 -20.64 10.50 -2.47
N TYR A 52 -20.41 11.22 -3.56
CA TYR A 52 -19.73 12.52 -3.53
C TYR A 52 -20.42 13.50 -2.57
N GLN A 53 -21.75 13.65 -2.69
CA GLN A 53 -22.52 14.52 -1.79
C GLN A 53 -22.43 14.11 -0.32
N PHE A 54 -22.35 12.81 -0.03
CA PHE A 54 -22.16 12.30 1.33
C PHE A 54 -20.82 12.78 1.93
N TYR A 55 -19.71 12.55 1.24
CA TYR A 55 -18.39 12.93 1.73
C TYR A 55 -18.18 14.44 1.76
N VAL A 56 -18.60 15.14 0.72
CA VAL A 56 -18.50 16.61 0.63
C VAL A 56 -19.42 17.31 1.62
N GLY A 57 -20.64 16.79 1.83
CA GLY A 57 -21.56 17.29 2.84
C GLY A 57 -20.98 17.15 4.25
N ALA A 58 -20.36 16.00 4.55
CA ALA A 58 -19.71 15.77 5.84
C ALA A 58 -18.50 16.69 6.07
N ALA A 59 -17.74 17.00 5.02
CA ALA A 59 -16.59 17.90 5.10
C ALA A 59 -16.95 19.40 5.03
N GLY A 60 -18.11 19.73 4.48
CA GLY A 60 -18.56 21.10 4.19
C GLY A 60 -18.09 21.68 2.85
N SER A 61 -17.10 21.08 2.19
CA SER A 61 -16.66 21.45 0.83
C SER A 61 -15.84 20.34 0.17
N GLU A 62 -15.75 20.35 -1.16
CA GLU A 62 -14.96 19.39 -1.93
C GLU A 62 -13.47 19.47 -1.55
N ALA A 63 -12.93 20.69 -1.49
CA ALA A 63 -11.53 20.91 -1.11
C ALA A 63 -11.23 20.34 0.30
N ARG A 64 -12.14 20.50 1.25
CA ARG A 64 -11.96 19.97 2.61
C ARG A 64 -12.15 18.46 2.67
N ALA A 65 -13.07 17.90 1.89
CA ALA A 65 -13.24 16.45 1.78
C ALA A 65 -11.98 15.80 1.21
N GLY A 66 -11.47 16.34 0.09
CA GLY A 66 -10.24 15.86 -0.54
C GLY A 66 -9.01 15.99 0.35
N GLU A 67 -8.93 17.07 1.14
CA GLU A 67 -7.84 17.22 2.11
C GLU A 67 -7.93 16.18 3.23
N ILE A 68 -9.09 15.99 3.87
CA ILE A 68 -9.22 15.04 4.99
C ILE A 68 -9.06 13.59 4.51
N LEU A 69 -9.74 13.21 3.43
CA LEU A 69 -9.69 11.85 2.89
C LEU A 69 -8.30 11.54 2.33
N GLY A 70 -7.74 12.46 1.53
CA GLY A 70 -6.43 12.28 0.94
C GLY A 70 -5.30 12.32 1.96
N GLN A 71 -5.40 13.17 3.00
CA GLN A 71 -4.42 13.17 4.09
C GLN A 71 -4.51 11.89 4.92
N ALA A 72 -5.71 11.37 5.19
CA ALA A 72 -5.82 10.08 5.86
C ALA A 72 -5.16 8.95 5.04
N ALA A 73 -5.33 8.90 3.71
CA ALA A 73 -4.64 7.93 2.87
C ALA A 73 -3.11 8.12 2.85
N TYR A 74 -2.65 9.37 2.89
CA TYR A 74 -1.24 9.75 3.02
C TYR A 74 -0.63 9.27 4.34
N ASP A 75 -1.37 9.42 5.45
CA ASP A 75 -0.86 9.21 6.81
C ASP A 75 -0.62 7.72 7.15
N VAL A 76 -1.19 6.78 6.39
CA VAL A 76 -1.01 5.33 6.63
C VAL A 76 0.45 4.91 6.52
N ASP A 77 1.21 5.51 5.60
CA ASP A 77 2.66 5.28 5.47
C ASP A 77 3.43 5.66 6.75
N ASP A 78 2.91 6.62 7.52
CA ASP A 78 3.50 7.16 8.75
C ASP A 78 2.99 6.49 10.03
N PHE A 79 2.14 5.46 9.94
CA PHE A 79 1.67 4.76 11.12
C PHE A 79 2.83 4.17 11.94
N LYS A 80 2.85 4.48 13.23
CA LYS A 80 3.81 3.93 14.20
C LYS A 80 3.16 2.85 15.05
N ASP A 81 2.51 1.92 14.38
CA ASP A 81 1.71 0.89 15.02
C ASP A 81 2.48 -0.42 15.23
N THR A 82 3.70 -0.52 14.69
CA THR A 82 4.43 -1.78 14.80
C THR A 82 5.97 -1.70 14.85
N ARG A 83 6.60 -2.65 15.55
CA ARG A 83 8.04 -2.70 15.84
C ARG A 83 8.66 -4.08 15.56
N LEU A 84 9.85 -4.09 14.94
CA LEU A 84 10.72 -5.26 14.80
C LEU A 84 11.88 -5.17 15.78
N GLY A 85 12.32 -6.31 16.27
CA GLY A 85 13.40 -6.34 17.24
C GLY A 85 13.59 -7.68 17.92
N GLY A 86 14.25 -7.63 19.06
CA GLY A 86 14.49 -8.81 19.89
C GLY A 86 15.03 -8.41 21.24
N TRP A 87 14.95 -9.32 22.21
CA TRP A 87 15.33 -9.06 23.60
C TRP A 87 16.78 -8.55 23.78
N TRP A 88 17.68 -8.87 22.84
CA TRP A 88 19.10 -8.51 22.87
C TRP A 88 19.45 -7.21 22.11
N VAL A 89 18.60 -6.75 21.18
CA VAL A 89 18.78 -5.50 20.41
C VAL A 89 17.76 -4.41 20.75
N GLY A 90 16.71 -4.74 21.50
CA GLY A 90 15.55 -3.87 21.69
C GLY A 90 14.54 -3.97 20.54
N TYR A 91 13.44 -3.25 20.67
CA TYR A 91 12.40 -3.12 19.63
C TYR A 91 12.31 -1.68 19.19
N GLU A 92 12.30 -1.44 17.88
CA GLU A 92 12.33 -0.10 17.30
C GLU A 92 11.26 0.06 16.21
N TYR A 93 10.82 1.31 16.06
CA TYR A 93 10.06 1.76 14.89
C TYR A 93 11.10 2.18 13.84
N ALA A 94 11.50 1.24 12.99
CA ALA A 94 12.60 1.36 12.02
C ALA A 94 13.97 1.75 12.61
N PRO A 95 15.09 1.38 11.96
CA PRO A 95 16.40 1.79 12.40
C PRO A 95 16.59 3.30 12.26
N VAL A 96 17.02 3.93 13.36
CA VAL A 96 17.39 5.35 13.40
C VAL A 96 18.76 5.53 12.74
N TRP A 97 18.81 5.58 11.40
CA TRP A 97 19.81 6.33 10.60
C TRP A 97 19.33 6.49 9.15
N ASN A 98 19.38 7.74 8.66
CA ASN A 98 18.67 8.37 7.52
C ASN A 98 18.70 7.70 6.13
N ALA A 99 19.27 6.51 5.96
CA ALA A 99 19.19 5.74 4.71
C ALA A 99 18.51 4.38 4.88
N ALA A 100 18.50 3.80 6.08
CA ALA A 100 17.83 2.52 6.39
C ALA A 100 16.50 2.70 7.13
N ALA A 101 16.23 3.90 7.67
CA ALA A 101 14.99 4.21 8.38
C ALA A 101 13.73 4.04 7.52
N SER A 102 13.81 4.32 6.21
CA SER A 102 12.73 4.08 5.25
C SER A 102 12.73 2.66 4.67
N LEU A 103 13.81 1.89 4.85
CA LEU A 103 13.99 0.55 4.27
C LEU A 103 13.34 -0.55 5.15
N VAL A 104 12.97 -0.20 6.37
CA VAL A 104 12.51 -1.12 7.42
C VAL A 104 11.47 -0.43 8.34
N ASN A 105 10.68 0.50 7.78
CA ASN A 105 9.46 0.92 8.47
C ASN A 105 8.52 -0.28 8.53
N TYR A 106 8.01 -0.59 9.70
CA TYR A 106 7.23 -1.83 9.87
C TYR A 106 5.92 -1.81 9.06
N THR A 107 5.31 -0.62 8.94
CA THR A 107 4.18 -0.38 8.02
C THR A 107 4.49 -0.82 6.60
N SER A 108 5.76 -0.73 6.18
CA SER A 108 6.19 -1.13 4.85
C SER A 108 5.81 -2.57 4.50
N TYR A 109 5.78 -3.50 5.46
CA TYR A 109 5.44 -4.90 5.19
C TYR A 109 3.93 -5.17 5.03
N TRP A 110 3.09 -4.19 5.33
CA TRP A 110 1.63 -4.30 5.19
C TRP A 110 1.08 -3.77 3.86
N HIS A 111 1.92 -3.21 2.97
CA HIS A 111 1.47 -2.69 1.66
C HIS A 111 1.31 -3.74 0.56
N PHE A 112 1.65 -4.99 0.88
CA PHE A 112 1.85 -6.02 -0.12
C PHE A 112 0.63 -6.92 -0.29
N ILE A 113 0.42 -7.42 -1.52
CA ILE A 113 -0.51 -8.51 -1.83
C ILE A 113 0.13 -9.45 -2.85
N ASN A 114 0.26 -10.72 -2.50
CA ASN A 114 1.03 -11.69 -3.26
C ASN A 114 0.17 -12.29 -4.36
N MET A 115 0.22 -11.68 -5.53
CA MET A 115 -0.56 -12.14 -6.69
C MET A 115 0.08 -13.34 -7.40
N GLY A 116 1.36 -13.64 -7.11
CA GLY A 116 2.07 -14.79 -7.65
C GLY A 116 1.71 -16.13 -7.02
N ARG A 117 0.94 -16.15 -5.92
CA ARG A 117 0.55 -17.37 -5.20
C ARG A 117 -0.91 -17.34 -4.78
N GLN A 118 -1.54 -18.51 -4.77
CA GLN A 118 -2.85 -18.72 -4.13
C GLN A 118 -2.63 -19.30 -2.74
N GLY A 119 -3.37 -18.80 -1.76
CA GLY A 119 -3.21 -19.18 -0.37
C GLY A 119 -1.98 -18.56 0.28
N ASP A 120 -2.03 -18.38 1.60
CA ASP A 120 -0.86 -18.08 2.44
C ASP A 120 -0.86 -18.92 3.74
N SER A 121 0.18 -18.76 4.56
CA SER A 121 0.29 -19.47 5.85
C SER A 121 -0.78 -19.04 6.87
N HIS A 122 -1.41 -17.88 6.68
CA HIS A 122 -2.50 -17.38 7.51
C HIS A 122 -3.87 -17.93 7.09
N GLY A 123 -3.99 -18.55 5.92
CA GLY A 123 -5.24 -19.02 5.35
C GLY A 123 -6.03 -17.95 4.58
N ASN A 124 -5.38 -16.85 4.18
CA ASN A 124 -5.94 -15.90 3.22
C ASN A 124 -5.85 -16.47 1.79
N ASP A 125 -6.71 -16.00 0.88
CA ASP A 125 -6.64 -16.36 -0.55
C ASP A 125 -5.36 -15.85 -1.22
N ARG A 126 -4.79 -14.74 -0.72
CA ARG A 126 -3.53 -14.12 -1.13
C ARG A 126 -2.76 -13.69 0.12
N GLY A 127 -1.44 -13.86 0.13
CA GLY A 127 -0.59 -13.44 1.27
C GLY A 127 -0.11 -11.99 1.15
N GLY A 128 0.44 -11.43 2.23
CA GLY A 128 1.15 -10.16 2.19
C GLY A 128 2.64 -10.34 1.89
N TYR A 129 3.47 -9.50 2.52
CA TYR A 129 4.92 -9.64 2.45
C TYR A 129 5.35 -10.97 3.08
N ASP A 130 6.18 -11.72 2.36
CA ASP A 130 6.81 -12.93 2.85
C ASP A 130 8.19 -13.02 2.21
N TYR A 131 9.23 -12.84 3.02
CA TYR A 131 10.60 -12.83 2.53
C TYR A 131 10.97 -14.16 1.86
N ARG A 132 10.33 -15.28 2.17
CA ARG A 132 10.64 -16.56 1.50
C ARG A 132 10.15 -16.59 0.04
N TYR A 133 9.21 -15.71 -0.31
CA TYR A 133 8.54 -15.68 -1.60
C TYR A 133 8.77 -14.40 -2.38
N HIS A 134 9.59 -13.48 -1.88
CA HIS A 134 10.05 -12.37 -2.70
C HIS A 134 10.69 -12.95 -3.96
N LYS A 135 10.21 -12.50 -5.12
CA LYS A 135 10.97 -12.67 -6.34
C LYS A 135 11.90 -11.46 -6.39
N VAL A 136 13.20 -11.70 -6.40
CA VAL A 136 14.13 -11.30 -7.48
C VAL A 136 15.58 -11.36 -6.97
N ASP A 137 16.46 -11.70 -7.91
CA ASP A 137 17.92 -11.54 -7.92
C ASP A 137 18.37 -10.09 -7.65
N GLY A 138 18.10 -9.59 -6.45
CA GLY A 138 18.56 -8.28 -6.00
C GLY A 138 20.07 -8.29 -5.74
N GLY A 139 20.74 -7.20 -6.09
CA GLY A 139 22.16 -6.98 -5.78
C GLY A 139 22.39 -6.71 -4.30
N ILE A 140 23.68 -6.62 -3.90
CA ILE A 140 24.14 -6.34 -2.52
C ILE A 140 23.68 -4.94 -1.99
N SER A 141 22.92 -4.18 -2.79
CA SER A 141 22.46 -2.82 -2.50
C SER A 141 20.93 -2.67 -2.41
N ASP A 142 20.16 -3.76 -2.49
CA ASP A 142 18.69 -3.68 -2.49
C ASP A 142 18.08 -3.61 -1.08
N VAL A 143 16.93 -2.92 -0.99
CA VAL A 143 16.17 -2.69 0.25
C VAL A 143 15.89 -3.99 1.00
N ASP A 144 15.45 -5.02 0.27
CA ASP A 144 15.16 -6.35 0.83
C ASP A 144 16.42 -7.05 1.38
N TRP A 145 17.58 -6.85 0.76
CA TRP A 145 18.84 -7.38 1.25
C TRP A 145 19.23 -6.72 2.57
N TYR A 146 19.15 -5.39 2.65
CA TYR A 146 19.45 -4.66 3.87
C TYR A 146 18.47 -5.02 5.00
N ALA A 147 17.17 -5.13 4.69
CA ALA A 147 16.17 -5.59 5.64
C ALA A 147 16.50 -6.99 6.17
N MET A 148 16.85 -7.94 5.27
CA MET A 148 17.24 -9.30 5.66
C MET A 148 18.46 -9.32 6.59
N VAL A 149 19.55 -8.62 6.24
CA VAL A 149 20.76 -8.59 7.08
C VAL A 149 20.49 -7.91 8.42
N TYR A 150 19.78 -6.79 8.38
CA TYR A 150 19.53 -5.97 9.55
C TYR A 150 18.60 -6.65 10.56
N LEU A 151 17.54 -7.28 10.05
CA LEU A 151 16.52 -7.96 10.83
C LEU A 151 16.82 -9.45 11.05
N TYR A 152 18.07 -9.87 10.85
CA TYR A 152 18.47 -11.24 11.12
C TYR A 152 18.21 -11.65 12.58
N ASN A 153 17.49 -12.75 12.80
CA ASN A 153 17.02 -13.21 14.12
C ASN A 153 16.22 -12.16 14.91
N ARG A 154 15.46 -11.30 14.23
CA ARG A 154 14.55 -10.34 14.84
C ARG A 154 13.11 -10.68 14.49
N GLY A 155 12.19 -10.47 15.43
CA GLY A 155 10.77 -10.74 15.26
C GLY A 155 9.91 -9.52 15.52
N LEU A 156 8.61 -9.67 15.26
CA LEU A 156 7.59 -8.69 15.62
C LEU A 156 7.51 -8.58 17.14
N LYS A 157 7.43 -7.37 17.67
CA LYS A 157 7.10 -7.18 19.08
C LYS A 157 5.74 -7.81 19.43
N THR A 158 5.69 -8.68 20.43
CA THR A 158 4.47 -9.40 20.83
C THR A 158 3.31 -8.46 21.17
N GLU A 159 3.55 -7.27 21.72
CA GLU A 159 2.49 -6.28 21.95
C GLU A 159 1.84 -5.81 20.65
N ASP A 160 2.62 -5.59 19.59
CA ASP A 160 2.08 -5.13 18.31
C ASP A 160 1.43 -6.28 17.53
N TYR A 161 1.88 -7.52 17.76
CA TYR A 161 1.12 -8.72 17.34
C TYR A 161 -0.27 -8.77 17.98
N ASN A 162 -0.35 -8.45 19.27
CA ASN A 162 -1.62 -8.46 20.00
C ASN A 162 -2.50 -7.24 19.72
N SER A 163 -1.97 -6.18 19.09
CA SER A 163 -2.74 -5.01 18.65
C SER A 163 -2.86 -4.94 17.12
N THR A 164 -1.82 -4.50 16.43
CA THR A 164 -1.86 -4.12 15.02
C THR A 164 -2.06 -5.32 14.11
N GLU A 165 -1.27 -6.39 14.29
CA GLU A 165 -1.46 -7.64 13.53
C GLU A 165 -2.87 -8.20 13.76
N ALA A 166 -3.35 -8.16 15.02
CA ALA A 166 -4.69 -8.62 15.34
C ALA A 166 -5.78 -7.82 14.61
N HIS A 167 -5.58 -6.52 14.37
CA HIS A 167 -6.48 -5.72 13.53
C HIS A 167 -6.44 -6.15 12.06
N TYR A 168 -5.28 -6.57 11.54
CA TYR A 168 -5.13 -6.97 10.12
C TYR A 168 -5.33 -8.48 9.89
N ARG A 169 -5.57 -9.27 10.93
CA ARG A 169 -6.00 -10.67 10.81
C ARG A 169 -7.51 -10.76 10.54
N GLN A 170 -7.90 -10.56 9.28
CA GLN A 170 -9.30 -10.45 8.88
C GLN A 170 -9.87 -11.80 8.41
N GLY A 171 -10.41 -12.59 9.36
CA GLY A 171 -11.00 -13.90 9.06
C GLY A 171 -9.96 -15.02 8.82
N SER A 172 -8.69 -14.73 9.08
CA SER A 172 -7.54 -15.62 8.94
C SER A 172 -6.97 -16.05 10.30
N ARG A 173 -5.98 -16.94 10.32
CA ARG A 173 -5.21 -17.31 11.53
C ARG A 173 -3.87 -16.57 11.57
N SER A 174 -3.34 -16.41 12.77
CA SER A 174 -1.92 -16.08 12.97
C SER A 174 -1.39 -16.78 14.20
N ASN A 175 -0.10 -17.12 14.16
CA ASN A 175 0.66 -17.60 15.29
C ASN A 175 1.97 -16.81 15.34
N TRP A 176 2.30 -16.24 16.50
CA TRP A 176 3.48 -15.40 16.63
C TRP A 176 4.77 -16.16 16.38
N ASP A 177 4.95 -17.33 17.00
CA ASP A 177 6.16 -18.15 16.86
C ASP A 177 6.37 -18.61 15.41
N GLU A 178 5.29 -18.96 14.71
CA GLU A 178 5.32 -19.47 13.34
C GLU A 178 5.51 -18.37 12.28
N HIS A 179 4.86 -17.22 12.46
CA HIS A 179 4.75 -16.20 11.40
C HIS A 179 5.51 -14.92 11.68
N TYR A 180 5.98 -14.69 12.91
CA TYR A 180 6.50 -13.38 13.30
C TYR A 180 7.69 -13.43 14.28
N GLY A 181 8.04 -14.60 14.82
CA GLY A 181 9.17 -14.76 15.74
C GLY A 181 10.54 -14.56 15.09
N ASP A 182 10.61 -14.70 13.77
CA ASP A 182 11.79 -14.50 12.96
C ASP A 182 11.42 -13.88 11.60
N PHE A 183 11.96 -12.71 11.31
CA PHE A 183 11.73 -11.95 10.09
C PHE A 183 12.10 -12.75 8.83
N GLN A 184 13.10 -13.63 8.88
CA GLN A 184 13.52 -14.40 7.70
C GLN A 184 12.46 -15.40 7.23
N VAL A 185 11.52 -15.74 8.10
CA VAL A 185 10.38 -16.63 7.78
C VAL A 185 9.05 -15.95 8.01
N ALA A 186 9.05 -14.64 8.27
CA ALA A 186 7.84 -13.92 8.62
C ALA A 186 6.90 -13.82 7.43
N ALA A 187 5.61 -14.03 7.71
CA ALA A 187 4.52 -13.83 6.78
C ALA A 187 3.61 -12.74 7.34
N PHE A 188 3.38 -11.70 6.55
CA PHE A 188 2.51 -10.59 6.90
C PHE A 188 1.14 -10.77 6.25
N GLN A 189 0.09 -10.20 6.87
CA GLN A 189 -1.23 -10.23 6.23
C GLN A 189 -1.21 -9.32 4.99
N PRO A 190 -2.00 -9.63 3.97
CA PRO A 190 -2.12 -8.80 2.77
C PRO A 190 -2.74 -7.42 3.06
N ILE A 191 -2.37 -6.42 2.24
CA ILE A 191 -2.88 -5.03 2.33
C ILE A 191 -4.41 -4.94 2.21
N ASP A 192 -5.06 -5.90 1.56
CA ASP A 192 -6.52 -5.95 1.49
C ASP A 192 -7.19 -6.22 2.85
N ASN A 193 -6.47 -6.82 3.81
CA ASN A 193 -6.93 -6.94 5.19
C ASN A 193 -6.87 -5.60 5.94
N LEU A 194 -5.83 -4.78 5.72
CA LEU A 194 -5.77 -3.42 6.27
C LEU A 194 -6.95 -2.59 5.73
N ALA A 195 -7.20 -2.66 4.42
CA ALA A 195 -8.33 -2.00 3.79
C ALA A 195 -9.65 -2.45 4.40
N LYS A 196 -9.84 -3.77 4.57
CA LYS A 196 -11.03 -4.34 5.21
C LYS A 196 -11.20 -3.86 6.64
N TYR A 197 -10.14 -3.88 7.45
CA TYR A 197 -10.20 -3.44 8.84
C TYR A 197 -10.68 -1.99 8.94
N TRP A 198 -10.03 -1.06 8.23
CA TRP A 198 -10.38 0.35 8.28
C TRP A 198 -11.74 0.64 7.65
N PHE A 199 -12.13 -0.11 6.61
CA PHE A 199 -13.47 -0.03 6.05
C PHE A 199 -14.54 -0.50 7.03
N ASP A 200 -14.29 -1.57 7.79
CA ASP A 200 -15.21 -2.03 8.84
C ASP A 200 -15.25 -1.05 10.04
N GLN A 201 -14.13 -0.39 10.38
CA GLN A 201 -14.13 0.71 11.35
C GLN A 201 -15.01 1.87 10.87
N PHE A 202 -14.93 2.25 9.59
CA PHE A 202 -15.82 3.24 9.00
C PHE A 202 -17.28 2.81 9.06
N LYS A 203 -17.60 1.54 8.75
CA LYS A 203 -18.98 1.03 8.85
C LYS A 203 -19.52 1.12 10.28
N ALA A 204 -18.70 0.80 11.27
CA ALA A 204 -19.08 0.83 12.68
C ALA A 204 -19.26 2.26 13.20
N ALA A 205 -18.38 3.18 12.81
CA ALA A 205 -18.40 4.58 13.21
C ALA A 205 -17.93 5.48 12.05
N PRO A 206 -18.85 5.91 11.16
CA PRO A 206 -18.48 6.63 9.94
C PRO A 206 -17.71 7.92 10.21
N SER A 207 -16.48 8.00 9.70
CA SER A 207 -15.68 9.22 9.64
C SER A 207 -14.89 9.29 8.34
N LEU A 208 -14.62 10.51 7.87
CA LEU A 208 -13.77 10.71 6.67
C LEU A 208 -12.37 10.11 6.87
N GLN A 209 -11.85 10.16 8.10
CA GLN A 209 -10.52 9.65 8.40
C GLN A 209 -10.46 8.11 8.29
N THR A 210 -11.42 7.39 8.89
CA THR A 210 -11.41 5.91 8.89
C THR A 210 -11.56 5.33 7.50
N ILE A 211 -12.42 5.88 6.65
CA ILE A 211 -12.49 5.45 5.26
C ILE A 211 -11.25 5.86 4.49
N GLY A 212 -10.68 7.06 4.75
CA GLY A 212 -9.44 7.51 4.12
C GLY A 212 -8.26 6.57 4.37
N PHE A 213 -8.13 6.00 5.57
CA PHE A 213 -7.15 4.95 5.84
C PHE A 213 -7.33 3.70 4.97
N ALA A 214 -8.58 3.30 4.68
CA ALA A 214 -8.85 2.21 3.75
C ALA A 214 -8.50 2.57 2.29
N LEU A 215 -8.55 3.85 1.92
CA LEU A 215 -8.21 4.32 0.57
C LEU A 215 -6.71 4.28 0.27
N HIS A 216 -5.85 4.22 1.28
CA HIS A 216 -4.42 4.01 1.06
C HIS A 216 -4.17 2.75 0.20
N ALA A 217 -4.82 1.66 0.58
CA ALA A 217 -4.70 0.36 -0.07
C ALA A 217 -5.16 0.35 -1.55
N THR A 218 -5.99 1.30 -1.99
CA THR A 218 -6.41 1.36 -3.41
C THR A 218 -5.27 1.83 -4.32
N GLY A 219 -4.33 2.59 -3.77
CA GLY A 219 -3.05 2.90 -4.40
C GLY A 219 -2.16 1.66 -4.45
N ASP A 220 -1.89 1.06 -3.30
CA ASP A 220 -0.90 -0.02 -3.15
C ASP A 220 -1.16 -1.21 -4.07
N VAL A 221 -2.41 -1.63 -4.18
CA VAL A 221 -2.76 -2.76 -5.04
C VAL A 221 -2.60 -2.45 -6.52
N ALA A 222 -2.46 -1.17 -6.91
CA ALA A 222 -2.11 -0.76 -8.26
C ALA A 222 -0.59 -0.61 -8.46
N GLN A 223 0.23 -0.81 -7.43
CA GLN A 223 1.69 -0.68 -7.47
C GLN A 223 2.30 -2.07 -7.83
N PRO A 224 3.04 -2.22 -8.95
CA PRO A 224 3.54 -3.53 -9.39
C PRO A 224 4.43 -4.26 -8.38
N HIS A 225 5.41 -3.58 -7.77
CA HIS A 225 6.31 -4.13 -6.76
C HIS A 225 5.55 -4.67 -5.53
N HIS A 226 4.47 -4.02 -5.11
CA HIS A 226 3.60 -4.46 -3.99
C HIS A 226 2.86 -5.75 -4.29
N THR A 227 2.57 -5.94 -5.57
CA THR A 227 1.84 -7.05 -6.14
C THR A 227 2.76 -8.26 -6.42
N TRP A 228 4.05 -7.98 -6.61
CA TRP A 228 5.14 -8.93 -6.82
C TRP A 228 5.97 -9.23 -5.56
N ILE A 229 5.64 -8.61 -4.42
CA ILE A 229 6.28 -8.82 -3.12
C ILE A 229 7.78 -8.51 -3.15
N THR A 230 8.13 -7.29 -3.57
CA THR A 230 9.52 -6.82 -3.61
C THR A 230 9.58 -5.37 -3.18
N SER A 231 10.54 -5.01 -2.33
CA SER A 231 10.95 -3.62 -2.08
C SER A 231 12.19 -3.22 -2.91
N ALA A 232 12.74 -4.17 -3.66
CA ALA A 232 13.89 -4.00 -4.55
C ALA A 232 13.50 -3.61 -5.99
N ASN A 233 14.48 -3.62 -6.91
CA ASN A 233 14.27 -3.53 -8.36
C ASN A 233 13.59 -2.24 -8.82
N GLY A 234 14.16 -1.11 -8.39
CA GLY A 234 13.68 0.20 -8.80
C GLY A 234 12.35 0.61 -8.18
N HIS A 235 11.88 -0.05 -7.11
CA HIS A 235 10.65 0.30 -6.37
C HIS A 235 10.57 1.80 -6.08
N SER A 236 11.49 2.33 -5.27
CA SER A 236 11.48 3.76 -4.91
C SER A 236 11.71 4.69 -6.11
N SER A 237 12.47 4.22 -7.11
CA SER A 237 12.69 4.97 -8.34
C SER A 237 11.44 5.06 -9.21
N TRP A 238 10.60 4.01 -9.20
CA TRP A 238 9.34 3.96 -9.91
C TRP A 238 8.31 4.88 -9.27
N GLU A 239 8.17 4.82 -7.95
CA GLU A 239 7.23 5.67 -7.20
C GLU A 239 7.61 7.14 -7.29
N GLY A 240 8.89 7.46 -7.11
CA GLY A 240 9.39 8.83 -7.29
C GLY A 240 9.14 9.34 -8.71
N TRP A 241 9.30 8.48 -9.72
CA TRP A 241 8.99 8.87 -11.10
C TRP A 241 7.51 9.15 -11.31
N VAL A 242 6.62 8.32 -10.77
CA VAL A 242 5.17 8.55 -10.87
C VAL A 242 4.78 9.84 -10.17
N ASP A 243 5.33 10.13 -9.00
CA ASP A 243 5.08 11.40 -8.28
C ASP A 243 5.52 12.61 -9.12
N ASP A 244 6.78 12.60 -9.58
CA ASP A 244 7.37 13.66 -10.39
C ASP A 244 6.59 13.94 -11.69
N HIS A 245 5.94 12.90 -12.24
CA HIS A 245 5.26 12.94 -13.53
C HIS A 245 3.73 12.94 -13.43
N TYR A 246 3.15 12.85 -12.23
CA TYR A 246 1.71 12.68 -12.04
C TYR A 246 0.90 13.74 -12.77
N ALA A 247 1.26 15.00 -12.54
CA ALA A 247 0.58 16.16 -13.11
C ALA A 247 1.00 16.46 -14.55
N SER A 248 2.31 16.41 -14.84
CA SER A 248 2.83 16.76 -16.18
C SER A 248 2.38 15.77 -17.25
N GLU A 249 2.26 14.48 -16.91
CA GLU A 249 1.81 13.42 -17.81
C GLU A 249 0.31 13.15 -17.78
N GLN A 250 -0.42 13.90 -16.95
CA GLN A 250 -1.88 13.79 -16.79
C GLN A 250 -2.29 12.34 -16.48
N LEU A 251 -1.61 11.72 -15.51
CA LEU A 251 -1.85 10.31 -15.15
C LEU A 251 -3.27 10.09 -14.60
N ASN A 252 -3.92 11.15 -14.11
CA ASN A 252 -5.30 11.18 -13.65
C ASN A 252 -6.35 11.37 -14.77
N ASN A 253 -6.05 10.96 -16.01
CA ASN A 253 -6.90 11.20 -17.17
C ASN A 253 -8.36 10.76 -16.93
N PRO A 254 -9.35 11.69 -16.95
CA PRO A 254 -10.73 11.38 -16.58
C PRO A 254 -11.45 10.48 -17.60
N VAL A 255 -11.01 10.45 -18.86
CA VAL A 255 -11.54 9.53 -19.87
C VAL A 255 -11.08 8.10 -19.58
N ALA A 256 -9.81 7.93 -19.19
CA ALA A 256 -9.29 6.62 -18.78
C ALA A 256 -10.03 6.10 -17.54
N VAL A 257 -10.23 6.96 -16.53
CA VAL A 257 -11.01 6.61 -15.32
C VAL A 257 -12.45 6.23 -15.69
N ALA A 258 -13.12 6.99 -16.55
CA ALA A 258 -14.49 6.69 -16.99
C ALA A 258 -14.63 5.32 -17.67
N ASN A 259 -13.62 4.91 -18.45
CA ASN A 259 -13.61 3.61 -19.11
C ASN A 259 -13.42 2.43 -18.12
N LEU A 260 -12.84 2.69 -16.95
CA LEU A 260 -12.50 1.67 -15.96
C LEU A 260 -13.54 1.57 -14.84
N VAL A 261 -14.16 2.66 -14.42
CA VAL A 261 -15.02 2.69 -13.22
C VAL A 261 -16.18 1.70 -13.29
N SER A 262 -16.71 1.43 -14.49
CA SER A 262 -17.80 0.45 -14.69
C SER A 262 -17.38 -1.01 -14.48
N GLN A 263 -16.07 -1.30 -14.44
CA GLN A 263 -15.54 -2.63 -14.20
C GLN A 263 -15.56 -3.02 -12.71
N TYR A 264 -15.76 -2.05 -11.82
CA TYR A 264 -15.78 -2.26 -10.38
C TYR A 264 -17.24 -2.25 -9.88
N ASP A 265 -17.69 -3.37 -9.31
CA ASP A 265 -19.01 -3.46 -8.69
C ASP A 265 -18.92 -3.14 -7.19
N ALA A 266 -19.31 -1.92 -6.80
CA ALA A 266 -19.26 -1.45 -5.41
C ALA A 266 -20.03 -2.35 -4.40
N ARG A 267 -20.90 -3.26 -4.87
CA ARG A 267 -21.58 -4.24 -4.00
C ARG A 267 -20.65 -5.37 -3.55
N LYS A 268 -19.58 -5.66 -4.28
CA LYS A 268 -18.60 -6.69 -3.93
C LYS A 268 -17.89 -6.38 -2.61
N PRO A 269 -17.39 -7.40 -1.89
CA PRO A 269 -16.48 -7.21 -0.76
C PRO A 269 -15.32 -6.26 -1.14
N VAL A 270 -14.88 -5.42 -0.20
CA VAL A 270 -13.78 -4.48 -0.47
C VAL A 270 -12.51 -5.22 -0.91
N ARG A 271 -12.22 -6.37 -0.29
CA ARG A 271 -11.10 -7.24 -0.66
C ARG A 271 -11.14 -7.73 -2.10
N ASP A 272 -12.31 -8.08 -2.61
CA ASP A 272 -12.49 -8.51 -4.01
C ASP A 272 -12.15 -7.37 -4.98
N LEU A 273 -12.58 -6.14 -4.66
CA LEU A 273 -12.29 -4.94 -5.45
C LEU A 273 -10.78 -4.66 -5.50
N LEU A 274 -10.10 -4.76 -4.35
CA LEU A 274 -8.65 -4.58 -4.27
C LEU A 274 -7.90 -5.68 -5.02
N THR A 275 -8.33 -6.94 -4.88
CA THR A 275 -7.73 -8.09 -5.57
C THR A 275 -7.88 -7.98 -7.09
N GLN A 276 -8.99 -7.42 -7.57
CA GLN A 276 -9.20 -7.15 -8.99
C GLN A 276 -8.15 -6.17 -9.54
N THR A 277 -7.87 -5.07 -8.85
CA THR A 277 -6.83 -4.12 -9.26
C THR A 277 -5.42 -4.72 -9.12
N ALA A 278 -5.17 -5.46 -8.03
CA ALA A 278 -3.92 -6.22 -7.85
C ALA A 278 -3.63 -7.16 -9.03
N GLN A 279 -4.68 -7.81 -9.56
CA GLN A 279 -4.53 -8.70 -10.69
C GLN A 279 -4.10 -7.98 -11.98
N VAL A 280 -4.52 -6.72 -12.15
CA VAL A 280 -4.07 -5.87 -13.27
C VAL A 280 -2.62 -5.47 -13.05
N ALA A 281 -2.26 -4.89 -11.90
CA ALA A 281 -0.89 -4.47 -11.63
C ALA A 281 0.12 -5.62 -11.71
N TYR A 282 -0.27 -6.84 -11.32
CA TYR A 282 0.57 -8.03 -11.47
C TYR A 282 0.91 -8.38 -12.93
N GLN A 283 0.03 -8.03 -13.88
CA GLN A 283 0.26 -8.21 -15.31
C GLN A 283 1.22 -7.16 -15.90
N HIS A 284 1.60 -6.16 -15.10
CA HIS A 284 2.52 -5.10 -15.51
C HIS A 284 3.83 -5.10 -14.70
N PRO A 285 4.65 -6.18 -14.78
CA PRO A 285 5.91 -6.25 -14.05
C PRO A 285 7.02 -5.37 -14.63
N GLU A 286 6.81 -4.70 -15.77
CA GLU A 286 7.86 -3.98 -16.47
C GLU A 286 8.59 -2.94 -15.60
N PRO A 287 7.94 -2.17 -14.71
CA PRO A 287 8.63 -1.22 -13.85
C PRO A 287 9.63 -1.85 -12.86
N LEU A 288 9.57 -3.17 -12.64
CA LEU A 288 10.59 -3.88 -11.86
C LEU A 288 11.91 -3.99 -12.63
N TYR A 289 11.89 -3.99 -13.97
CA TYR A 289 13.06 -4.34 -14.77
C TYR A 289 13.48 -3.26 -15.76
N ASP A 290 12.61 -2.28 -16.02
CA ASP A 290 12.84 -1.22 -16.99
C ASP A 290 12.50 0.15 -16.40
N SER A 291 13.52 1.02 -16.35
CA SER A 291 13.42 2.39 -15.86
C SER A 291 13.27 3.43 -16.96
N SER A 292 13.13 3.00 -18.23
CA SER A 292 12.92 3.92 -19.35
C SER A 292 11.62 4.70 -19.19
N TYR A 293 11.68 5.97 -19.62
CA TYR A 293 10.53 6.88 -19.54
C TYR A 293 9.31 6.33 -20.29
N ASP A 294 9.49 5.75 -21.48
CA ASP A 294 8.37 5.23 -22.30
C ASP A 294 7.64 4.07 -21.62
N THR A 295 8.38 3.12 -21.03
CA THR A 295 7.79 2.01 -20.28
C THR A 295 7.06 2.51 -19.04
N ARG A 296 7.70 3.39 -18.27
CA ARG A 296 7.12 3.98 -17.07
C ARG A 296 5.84 4.76 -17.37
N LEU A 297 5.86 5.59 -18.42
CA LEU A 297 4.70 6.38 -18.85
C LEU A 297 3.54 5.49 -19.28
N ARG A 298 3.81 4.46 -20.09
CA ARG A 298 2.78 3.52 -20.54
C ARG A 298 2.13 2.84 -19.33
N VAL A 299 2.93 2.24 -18.46
CA VAL A 299 2.41 1.49 -17.29
C VAL A 299 1.69 2.43 -16.32
N ALA A 300 2.20 3.63 -16.06
CA ALA A 300 1.55 4.59 -15.15
C ALA A 300 0.20 5.06 -15.68
N LYS A 301 0.08 5.26 -17.01
CA LYS A 301 -1.19 5.60 -17.69
C LYS A 301 -2.21 4.46 -17.65
N GLU A 302 -1.80 3.24 -17.34
CA GLU A 302 -2.70 2.11 -17.12
C GLU A 302 -3.09 1.98 -15.64
N LEU A 303 -2.13 2.09 -14.72
CA LEU A 303 -2.34 1.76 -13.29
C LEU A 303 -2.91 2.91 -12.45
N ILE A 304 -2.55 4.17 -12.72
CA ILE A 304 -3.10 5.31 -11.95
C ILE A 304 -4.61 5.46 -12.18
N PRO A 305 -5.13 5.39 -13.42
CA PRO A 305 -6.58 5.37 -13.63
C PRO A 305 -7.30 4.19 -12.97
N GLN A 306 -6.66 3.01 -12.88
CA GLN A 306 -7.22 1.86 -12.16
C GLN A 306 -7.38 2.17 -10.67
N SER A 307 -6.36 2.76 -10.05
CA SER A 307 -6.40 3.16 -8.64
C SER A 307 -7.48 4.21 -8.36
N ILE A 308 -7.62 5.22 -9.24
CA ILE A 308 -8.68 6.23 -9.12
C ILE A 308 -10.07 5.57 -9.25
N ALA A 309 -10.28 4.70 -10.25
CA ALA A 309 -11.53 4.00 -10.47
C ALA A 309 -11.92 3.06 -9.30
N LEU A 310 -10.94 2.35 -8.74
CA LEU A 310 -11.11 1.56 -7.52
C LEU A 310 -11.51 2.46 -6.34
N THR A 311 -10.83 3.59 -6.16
CA THR A 311 -11.11 4.55 -5.09
C THR A 311 -12.54 5.11 -5.17
N VAL A 312 -13.00 5.47 -6.38
CA VAL A 312 -14.40 5.85 -6.64
C VAL A 312 -15.37 4.75 -6.17
N SER A 313 -15.03 3.49 -6.43
CA SER A 313 -15.87 2.35 -6.10
C SER A 313 -15.91 2.06 -4.60
N VAL A 314 -14.79 2.19 -3.89
CA VAL A 314 -14.71 2.06 -2.43
C VAL A 314 -15.48 3.19 -1.73
N LEU A 315 -15.34 4.43 -2.19
CA LEU A 315 -16.14 5.57 -1.70
C LEU A 315 -17.64 5.35 -1.97
N THR A 316 -17.99 4.89 -3.17
CA THR A 316 -19.39 4.57 -3.51
C THR A 316 -19.94 3.48 -2.58
N LYS A 317 -19.17 2.41 -2.35
CA LYS A 317 -19.52 1.34 -1.40
C LYS A 317 -19.73 1.88 0.02
N GLY A 318 -18.84 2.74 0.50
CA GLY A 318 -18.93 3.35 1.83
C GLY A 318 -20.20 4.16 2.01
N ALA A 319 -20.52 5.04 1.05
CA ALA A 319 -21.75 5.82 1.09
C ALA A 319 -23.00 4.94 1.00
N ASN A 320 -22.99 3.90 0.16
CA ASN A 320 -24.11 2.96 0.04
C ASN A 320 -24.38 2.22 1.35
N HIS A 321 -23.33 1.85 2.09
CA HIS A 321 -23.49 1.25 3.41
C HIS A 321 -24.26 2.21 4.35
N PHE A 322 -23.87 3.49 4.40
CA PHE A 322 -24.55 4.49 5.23
C PHE A 322 -26.03 4.65 4.85
N TYR A 323 -26.37 4.60 3.56
CA TYR A 323 -27.75 4.69 3.09
C TYR A 323 -28.54 3.37 3.15
N GLY A 324 -27.97 2.29 3.70
CA GLY A 324 -28.63 0.98 3.77
C GLY A 324 -28.78 0.26 2.41
N GLN A 325 -27.99 0.66 1.42
CA GLN A 325 -28.01 0.15 0.04
C GLN A 325 -26.84 -0.81 -0.26
N GLY A 326 -25.98 -1.08 0.72
CA GLY A 326 -24.69 -1.75 0.53
C GLY A 326 -24.71 -3.25 0.25
N GLY A 327 -25.86 -3.94 0.33
CA GLY A 327 -25.91 -5.41 0.35
C GLY A 327 -25.18 -6.00 1.58
N LEU A 328 -25.55 -7.22 1.98
CA LEU A 328 -24.84 -7.93 3.06
C LEU A 328 -23.45 -8.37 2.61
#